data_AF-A0A2V8D7Y6-F1
#
_entry.id   AF-A0A2V8D7Y6-F1
#
_cell.length_a   1.000
_cell.length_b   1.000
_cell.length_c   1.000
_cell.angle_alpha   90.00
_cell.angle_beta   90.00
_cell.angle_gamma   90.00
#
_symmetry.space_group_name_H-M   'P 1'
#
loop_
_entity.id
_entity.type
_entity.pdbx_description
1 polymer ?
#
loop_
_entity_poly.entity_id
_entity_poly.type
_entity_poly.pdbx_seq_one_letter_code
_entity_poly.pdbx_strand_id
1 'polypeptide(L)'
;MIRKSVAEILDDHVTFELEAIDRMYLNAYVPSLQTGGGFVYFLQTQLGVRIPSTVMVAPMSRRFVDAMERFAETEGVDLVTFEKGQRKDDVAHEYLAKFTGDEGVLFIGKAQEKASVFRTEKRRRPDGSRYPWIIRSKTPVNHYYVYLLDRDFGPLFIKFCSYFPYAAKLCLNGHEWLKRQLTQRGIAYEPLDNGIRSSEDAGRVQRLANTLDASKIDAVFRKWLRRVPHPFTAAHRRAGYRYQLSILQAEFALTQVLDRPHTGRCFFEEVIRENLDIGRPDQMQLIFHRRVTRRTPGQFRTRVLTHGVVPSLHVDYKKARVKQYHKEGQALRTETTINDTYDFEIGRALSNLPALREIGFAANRRLLRVEHLSHDCRIGHDHLDAITQPVVVQQQRAAGLRFGDRRVHALMQTLCLFALNPTGFRHRDVRASTAQLLGREPHEYSASHMTYDLRRLRLHGLIERVPRRHRYRITTLGAQMAMLYVRIYARGVRPAASLPTSGSRRGSPTLERLDAALTKFLQEAQLVA
;
A
#
# COMPACT_ATOMS: atom_id res chain seq x y z
N MET A 1 1.95 35.50 -2.46
CA MET A 1 1.09 34.40 -1.98
C MET A 1 1.93 33.57 -1.01
N ILE A 2 1.58 33.55 0.28
CA ILE A 2 2.35 32.83 1.31
C ILE A 2 2.24 31.33 1.02
N ARG A 3 3.39 30.68 0.88
CA ARG A 3 3.50 29.26 0.53
C ARG A 3 3.13 28.43 1.77
N LYS A 4 2.01 27.70 1.73
CA LYS A 4 1.57 26.82 2.83
C LYS A 4 2.46 25.59 2.89
N SER A 5 2.85 25.17 4.10
CA SER A 5 3.61 23.93 4.28
C SER A 5 2.68 22.72 4.20
N VAL A 6 3.21 21.54 3.91
CA VAL A 6 2.43 20.28 3.94
C VAL A 6 1.79 20.05 5.32
N ALA A 7 2.47 20.44 6.39
CA ALA A 7 1.94 20.32 7.75
C ALA A 7 0.69 21.20 7.95
N GLU A 8 0.77 22.49 7.58
CA GLU A 8 -0.38 23.42 7.63
C GLU A 8 -1.57 22.89 6.80
N ILE A 9 -1.28 22.27 5.65
CA ILE A 9 -2.32 21.67 4.81
C ILE A 9 -2.99 20.48 5.50
N LEU A 10 -2.21 19.59 6.10
CA LEU A 10 -2.74 18.39 6.75
C LEU A 10 -3.48 18.72 8.05
N ASP A 11 -3.05 19.74 8.78
CA ASP A 11 -3.63 20.10 10.08
C ASP A 11 -4.87 21.01 9.94
N ASP A 12 -4.83 22.00 9.05
CA ASP A 12 -5.84 23.06 9.02
C ASP A 12 -6.82 22.96 7.83
N HIS A 13 -6.50 22.15 6.81
CA HIS A 13 -7.28 22.11 5.57
C HIS A 13 -7.96 20.75 5.28
N VAL A 14 -7.75 19.73 6.12
CA VAL A 14 -8.45 18.44 5.98
C VAL A 14 -9.82 18.51 6.67
N THR A 15 -10.89 18.42 5.89
CA THR A 15 -12.27 18.51 6.40
C THR A 15 -12.90 17.13 6.66
N PHE A 16 -12.39 16.10 5.99
CA PHE A 16 -12.90 14.73 6.12
C PHE A 16 -11.77 13.73 5.84
N GLU A 17 -11.71 12.65 6.62
CA GLU A 17 -10.71 11.61 6.46
C GLU A 17 -11.36 10.22 6.54
N LEU A 18 -10.95 9.32 5.64
CA LEU A 18 -11.47 7.95 5.58
C LEU A 18 -10.38 6.95 5.20
N GLU A 19 -10.25 5.92 6.03
CA GLU A 19 -9.52 4.69 5.71
C GLU A 19 -10.47 3.57 5.29
N ALA A 20 -10.29 3.03 4.08
CA ALA A 20 -11.11 1.94 3.58
C ALA A 20 -10.30 0.98 2.69
N ILE A 21 -10.79 -0.26 2.61
CA ILE A 21 -10.35 -1.19 1.58
C ILE A 21 -10.83 -0.62 0.24
N ASP A 22 -9.92 -0.52 -0.73
CA ASP A 22 -10.25 -0.05 -2.07
C ASP A 22 -10.55 -1.23 -3.00
N ARG A 23 -9.64 -1.58 -3.91
CA ARG A 23 -9.80 -2.77 -4.74
C ARG A 23 -9.23 -4.01 -4.06
N MET A 24 -10.01 -5.10 -4.07
CA MET A 24 -9.51 -6.44 -3.77
C MET A 24 -9.64 -7.33 -4.99
N TYR A 25 -8.56 -8.04 -5.31
CA TYR A 25 -8.55 -9.08 -6.32
C TYR A 25 -8.13 -10.39 -5.66
N LEU A 26 -9.01 -11.38 -5.70
CA LEU A 26 -8.86 -12.65 -5.03
C LEU A 26 -8.79 -13.77 -6.08
N ASN A 27 -7.91 -14.75 -5.87
CA ASN A 27 -8.03 -16.03 -6.53
C ASN A 27 -9.11 -16.86 -5.82
N ALA A 28 -9.86 -17.63 -6.59
CA ALA A 28 -10.72 -18.69 -6.13
C ALA A 28 -10.21 -20.00 -6.73
N TYR A 29 -9.82 -20.96 -5.89
CA TYR A 29 -9.26 -22.24 -6.35
C TYR A 29 -9.77 -23.39 -5.48
N VAL A 30 -9.81 -24.60 -6.03
CA VAL A 30 -10.13 -25.81 -5.27
C VAL A 30 -8.81 -26.43 -4.78
N PRO A 31 -8.51 -26.44 -3.46
CA PRO A 31 -7.19 -26.82 -2.95
C PRO A 31 -6.74 -28.21 -3.39
N SER A 32 -7.63 -29.20 -3.30
CA SER A 32 -7.36 -30.58 -3.70
C SER A 32 -7.06 -30.75 -5.19
N LEU A 33 -7.39 -29.77 -6.03
CA LEU A 33 -7.14 -29.81 -7.48
C LEU A 33 -5.92 -29.00 -7.91
N GLN A 34 -5.08 -28.58 -6.96
CA GLN A 34 -3.88 -27.81 -7.29
C GLN A 34 -2.68 -28.67 -7.72
N THR A 35 -2.71 -29.98 -7.47
CA THR A 35 -1.63 -30.91 -7.81
C THR A 35 -2.07 -31.97 -8.82
N GLY A 36 -1.10 -32.58 -9.53
CA GLY A 36 -1.40 -33.68 -10.46
C GLY A 36 -1.99 -34.91 -9.77
N GLY A 37 -1.53 -35.24 -8.55
CA GLY A 37 -2.09 -36.32 -7.74
C GLY A 37 -3.55 -36.07 -7.37
N GLY A 38 -3.89 -34.83 -6.98
CA GLY A 38 -5.27 -34.46 -6.68
C GLY A 38 -6.19 -34.48 -7.90
N PHE A 39 -5.68 -34.11 -9.08
CA PHE A 39 -6.38 -34.28 -10.36
C PHE A 39 -6.67 -35.77 -10.64
N VAL A 40 -5.67 -36.64 -10.50
CA VAL A 40 -5.82 -38.09 -10.68
C VAL A 40 -6.86 -38.66 -9.72
N TYR A 41 -6.78 -38.29 -8.45
CA TYR A 41 -7.73 -38.73 -7.42
C TYR A 41 -9.17 -38.30 -7.75
N PHE A 42 -9.37 -37.07 -8.24
CA PHE A 42 -10.68 -36.60 -8.71
C PHE A 42 -11.22 -37.46 -9.85
N LEU A 43 -10.40 -37.78 -10.87
CA LEU A 43 -10.83 -38.61 -11.99
C LEU A 43 -11.24 -40.02 -11.56
N GLN A 44 -10.48 -40.62 -10.65
CA GLN A 44 -10.75 -41.98 -10.17
C GLN A 44 -11.99 -42.03 -9.29
N THR A 45 -12.14 -41.10 -8.35
CA THR A 45 -13.19 -41.16 -7.33
C THR A 45 -14.50 -40.48 -7.76
N GLN A 46 -14.43 -39.39 -8.53
CA GLN A 46 -15.62 -38.62 -8.92
C GLN A 46 -16.11 -38.97 -10.31
N LEU A 47 -15.21 -39.34 -11.22
CA LEU A 47 -15.57 -39.74 -12.59
C LEU A 47 -15.48 -41.25 -12.83
N GLY A 48 -15.06 -42.04 -11.83
CA GLY A 48 -14.98 -43.51 -11.91
C GLY A 48 -13.96 -44.02 -12.94
N VAL A 49 -12.96 -43.21 -13.31
CA VAL A 49 -12.05 -43.54 -14.41
C VAL A 49 -10.86 -44.36 -13.92
N ARG A 50 -10.62 -45.51 -14.54
CA ARG A 50 -9.45 -46.38 -14.24
C ARG A 50 -8.11 -45.79 -14.70
N ILE A 51 -8.08 -45.20 -15.90
CA ILE A 51 -6.87 -44.61 -16.51
C ILE A 51 -7.02 -43.08 -16.57
N PRO A 52 -6.37 -42.33 -15.68
CA PRO A 52 -6.50 -40.87 -15.62
C PRO A 52 -5.95 -40.18 -16.86
N SER A 53 -6.78 -39.35 -17.51
CA SER A 53 -6.39 -38.52 -18.66
C SER A 53 -7.20 -37.22 -18.67
N THR A 54 -6.61 -36.16 -19.21
CA THR A 54 -7.25 -34.84 -19.39
C THR A 54 -8.42 -34.88 -20.36
N VAL A 55 -8.50 -35.87 -21.25
CA VAL A 55 -9.68 -36.09 -22.11
C VAL A 55 -10.95 -36.31 -21.27
N MET A 56 -10.82 -36.90 -20.07
CA MET A 56 -11.96 -37.23 -19.22
C MET A 56 -12.67 -36.02 -18.63
N VAL A 57 -12.00 -34.87 -18.54
CA VAL A 57 -12.63 -33.61 -18.07
C VAL A 57 -13.18 -32.76 -19.22
N ALA A 58 -12.94 -33.13 -20.48
CA ALA A 58 -13.44 -32.37 -21.62
C ALA A 58 -14.97 -32.24 -21.64
N PRO A 59 -15.77 -33.30 -21.35
CA PRO A 59 -17.22 -33.17 -21.23
C PRO A 59 -17.66 -32.20 -20.12
N MET A 60 -16.93 -32.15 -19.00
CA MET A 60 -17.23 -31.20 -17.92
C MET A 60 -17.02 -29.75 -18.35
N SER A 61 -15.92 -29.49 -19.08
CA SER A 61 -15.62 -28.15 -19.59
C SER A 61 -16.63 -27.71 -20.65
N ARG A 62 -17.02 -28.59 -21.58
CA ARG A 62 -18.10 -28.32 -22.55
C ARG A 62 -19.40 -27.97 -21.84
N ARG A 63 -19.86 -28.84 -20.93
CA ARG A 63 -21.08 -28.59 -20.15
C ARG A 63 -21.05 -27.25 -19.41
N PHE A 64 -19.90 -26.86 -18.85
CA PHE A 64 -19.75 -25.58 -18.16
C PHE A 64 -19.83 -24.39 -19.13
N VAL A 65 -19.15 -24.47 -20.28
CA VAL A 65 -19.24 -23.46 -21.34
C VAL A 65 -20.69 -23.32 -21.83
N ASP A 66 -21.34 -24.44 -22.17
CA ASP A 66 -22.71 -24.41 -22.66
C ASP A 66 -23.68 -23.89 -21.59
N ALA A 67 -23.40 -24.12 -20.30
CA ALA A 67 -24.20 -23.58 -19.21
C ALA A 67 -24.04 -22.07 -19.04
N MET A 68 -22.85 -21.52 -19.31
CA MET A 68 -22.63 -20.06 -19.32
C MET A 68 -23.36 -19.40 -20.48
N GLU A 69 -23.32 -20.02 -21.67
CA GLU A 69 -23.98 -19.50 -22.87
C GLU A 69 -25.51 -19.58 -22.74
N ARG A 70 -26.06 -20.73 -22.29
CA ARG A 70 -27.50 -20.84 -21.97
C ARG A 70 -27.95 -19.89 -20.86
N PHE A 71 -27.12 -19.65 -19.85
CA PHE A 71 -27.46 -18.69 -18.80
C PHE A 71 -27.57 -17.27 -19.35
N ALA A 72 -26.66 -16.88 -20.25
CA ALA A 72 -26.73 -15.58 -20.90
C ALA A 72 -28.05 -15.41 -21.67
N GLU A 73 -28.42 -16.41 -22.46
CA GLU A 73 -29.68 -16.43 -23.22
C GLU A 73 -30.92 -16.41 -22.31
N THR A 74 -30.93 -17.24 -21.26
CA THR A 74 -32.11 -17.40 -20.38
C THR A 74 -32.37 -16.16 -19.53
N GLU A 75 -31.32 -15.52 -19.04
CA GLU A 75 -31.42 -14.32 -18.22
C GLU A 75 -31.47 -13.02 -19.07
N GLY A 76 -31.38 -13.13 -20.39
CA GLY A 76 -31.36 -11.99 -21.30
C GLY A 76 -30.17 -11.05 -21.09
N VAL A 77 -29.01 -11.60 -20.71
CA VAL A 77 -27.78 -10.81 -20.48
C VAL A 77 -26.80 -10.98 -21.64
N ASP A 78 -26.13 -9.90 -22.03
CA ASP A 78 -25.23 -9.91 -23.18
C ASP A 78 -23.98 -10.77 -22.94
N LEU A 79 -23.61 -11.57 -23.95
CA LEU A 79 -22.34 -12.30 -24.01
C LEU A 79 -21.35 -11.58 -24.93
N VAL A 80 -20.49 -10.75 -24.34
CA VAL A 80 -19.55 -9.87 -25.06
C VAL A 80 -18.19 -10.54 -25.21
N THR A 81 -17.68 -10.67 -26.43
CA THR A 81 -16.27 -11.08 -26.63
C THR A 81 -15.36 -9.86 -26.58
N PHE A 82 -14.41 -9.84 -25.65
CA PHE A 82 -13.51 -8.71 -25.49
C PHE A 82 -12.47 -8.64 -26.60
N GLU A 83 -12.28 -7.44 -27.14
CA GLU A 83 -11.24 -7.16 -28.13
C GLU A 83 -9.86 -6.99 -27.49
N LYS A 84 -8.82 -7.19 -28.29
CA LYS A 84 -7.44 -7.01 -27.84
C LYS A 84 -7.19 -5.53 -27.50
N GLY A 85 -6.80 -5.27 -26.24
CA GLY A 85 -6.52 -3.91 -25.78
C GLY A 85 -7.75 -3.16 -25.24
N GLN A 86 -8.95 -3.71 -25.39
CA GLN A 86 -10.17 -3.15 -24.83
C GLN A 86 -10.11 -3.18 -23.30
N ARG A 87 -10.38 -2.03 -22.67
CA ARG A 87 -10.47 -1.93 -21.22
C ARG A 87 -11.81 -2.47 -20.76
N LYS A 88 -11.79 -3.67 -20.18
CA LYS A 88 -12.97 -4.39 -19.69
C LYS A 88 -13.77 -3.57 -18.67
N ASP A 89 -13.08 -2.77 -17.86
CA ASP A 89 -13.73 -1.90 -16.87
C ASP A 89 -14.54 -0.78 -17.55
N ASP A 90 -14.10 -0.22 -18.68
CA ASP A 90 -14.83 0.85 -19.37
C ASP A 90 -16.16 0.31 -19.94
N VAL A 91 -16.12 -0.88 -20.55
CA VAL A 91 -17.33 -1.61 -20.99
C VAL A 91 -18.26 -1.85 -19.80
N ALA A 92 -17.72 -2.28 -18.64
CA ALA A 92 -18.54 -2.53 -17.47
C ALA A 92 -19.24 -1.28 -16.91
N HIS A 93 -18.62 -0.10 -17.03
CA HIS A 93 -19.26 1.16 -16.64
C HIS A 93 -20.44 1.51 -17.55
N GLU A 94 -20.36 1.24 -18.85
CA GLU A 94 -21.47 1.48 -19.78
C GLU A 94 -22.70 0.63 -19.46
N TYR A 95 -22.50 -0.65 -19.14
CA TYR A 95 -23.59 -1.54 -18.71
C TYR A 95 -24.15 -1.11 -17.35
N LEU A 96 -23.28 -0.76 -16.39
CA LEU A 96 -23.70 -0.31 -15.08
C LEU A 96 -24.56 0.97 -15.16
N ALA A 97 -24.21 1.91 -16.04
CA ALA A 97 -24.96 3.15 -16.22
C ALA A 97 -26.39 2.94 -16.79
N LYS A 98 -26.60 1.85 -17.53
CA LYS A 98 -27.91 1.49 -18.13
C LYS A 98 -28.74 0.56 -17.23
N PHE A 99 -28.14 -0.01 -16.20
CA PHE A 99 -28.78 -1.01 -15.36
C PHE A 99 -29.77 -0.36 -14.37
N THR A 100 -31.01 -0.84 -14.36
CA THR A 100 -32.10 -0.28 -13.55
C THR A 100 -32.45 -1.11 -12.31
N GLY A 101 -31.93 -2.33 -12.21
CA GLY A 101 -32.18 -3.23 -11.07
C GLY A 101 -31.33 -2.91 -9.84
N ASP A 102 -31.76 -3.42 -8.69
CA ASP A 102 -31.00 -3.32 -7.44
C ASP A 102 -29.88 -4.36 -7.31
N GLU A 103 -30.02 -5.49 -8.04
CA GLU A 103 -29.08 -6.60 -8.01
C GLU A 103 -29.23 -7.50 -9.25
N GLY A 104 -28.14 -7.84 -9.91
CA GLY A 104 -28.21 -8.71 -11.10
C GLY A 104 -26.88 -8.82 -11.84
N VAL A 105 -26.84 -9.73 -12.82
CA VAL A 105 -25.72 -9.81 -13.78
C VAL A 105 -25.89 -8.69 -14.79
N LEU A 106 -24.82 -7.91 -15.01
CA LEU A 106 -24.81 -6.81 -15.97
C LEU A 106 -24.60 -7.35 -17.38
N PHE A 107 -23.56 -8.17 -17.55
CA PHE A 107 -23.21 -8.88 -18.78
C PHE A 107 -22.14 -9.94 -18.50
N ILE A 108 -21.91 -10.82 -19.47
CA ILE A 108 -20.84 -11.82 -19.42
C ILE A 108 -19.80 -11.50 -20.49
N GLY A 109 -18.58 -11.24 -20.07
CA GLY A 109 -17.44 -11.01 -20.97
C GLY A 109 -16.66 -12.30 -21.25
N LYS A 110 -16.27 -12.55 -22.50
CA LYS A 110 -15.45 -13.70 -22.94
C LYS A 110 -14.09 -13.21 -23.44
N ALA A 111 -13.00 -13.75 -22.91
CA ALA A 111 -11.65 -13.44 -23.37
C ALA A 111 -10.75 -14.68 -23.36
N GLN A 112 -9.86 -14.81 -24.36
CA GLN A 112 -8.85 -15.85 -24.36
C GLN A 112 -7.60 -15.38 -23.59
N GLU A 113 -7.20 -16.12 -22.56
CA GLU A 113 -6.04 -15.79 -21.74
C GLU A 113 -5.27 -17.05 -21.33
N LYS A 114 -3.97 -16.91 -21.05
CA LYS A 114 -3.15 -18.03 -20.58
C LYS A 114 -3.56 -18.45 -19.17
N ALA A 115 -3.97 -19.70 -19.00
CA ALA A 115 -4.24 -20.30 -17.69
C ALA A 115 -3.28 -21.48 -17.41
N SER A 116 -3.04 -21.75 -16.13
CA SER A 116 -2.38 -22.99 -15.71
C SER A 116 -3.38 -24.14 -15.69
N VAL A 117 -3.20 -25.10 -16.59
CA VAL A 117 -4.07 -26.25 -16.79
C VAL A 117 -3.31 -27.56 -16.57
N PHE A 118 -4.03 -28.67 -16.52
CA PHE A 118 -3.41 -30.00 -16.59
C PHE A 118 -3.30 -30.47 -18.03
N ARG A 119 -2.20 -31.14 -18.36
CA ARG A 119 -1.99 -31.84 -19.64
C ARG A 119 -1.59 -33.29 -19.37
N THR A 120 -2.05 -34.19 -20.22
CA THR A 120 -1.60 -35.59 -20.21
C THR A 120 -0.43 -35.75 -21.17
N GLU A 121 0.68 -36.29 -20.68
CA GLU A 121 1.82 -36.74 -21.45
C GLU A 121 1.96 -38.26 -21.37
N LYS A 122 2.64 -38.88 -22.33
CA LYS A 122 2.95 -40.31 -22.30
C LYS A 122 4.36 -40.47 -21.74
N ARG A 123 4.51 -41.20 -20.63
CA ARG A 123 5.81 -41.64 -20.12
C ARG A 123 6.01 -43.13 -20.37
N ARG A 124 7.27 -43.57 -20.34
CA ARG A 124 7.65 -44.99 -20.47
C ARG A 124 8.11 -45.53 -19.14
N ARG A 125 7.73 -46.77 -18.84
CA ARG A 125 8.29 -47.57 -17.75
C ARG A 125 9.63 -48.20 -18.20
N PRO A 126 10.43 -48.73 -17.26
CA PRO A 126 11.66 -49.47 -17.60
C PRO A 126 11.41 -50.67 -18.53
N ASP A 127 10.24 -51.30 -18.44
CA ASP A 127 9.80 -52.41 -19.31
C ASP A 127 9.36 -51.98 -20.73
N GLY A 128 9.47 -50.68 -21.07
CA GLY A 128 9.08 -50.12 -22.37
C GLY A 128 7.59 -49.78 -22.51
N SER A 129 6.73 -50.20 -21.57
CA SER A 129 5.29 -49.88 -21.60
C SER A 129 5.02 -48.40 -21.35
N ARG A 130 3.94 -47.87 -21.95
CA ARG A 130 3.58 -46.44 -21.86
C ARG A 130 2.46 -46.22 -20.84
N TYR A 131 2.57 -45.16 -20.04
CA TYR A 131 1.54 -44.75 -19.09
C TYR A 131 1.27 -43.24 -19.15
N PRO A 132 0.04 -42.78 -18.87
CA PRO A 132 -0.28 -41.36 -18.83
C PRO A 132 0.34 -40.70 -17.60
N TRP A 133 0.89 -39.52 -17.80
CA TRP A 133 1.43 -38.67 -16.74
C TRP A 133 0.80 -37.29 -16.80
N ILE A 134 0.36 -36.79 -15.65
CA ILE A 134 -0.32 -35.50 -15.55
C ILE A 134 0.70 -34.43 -15.15
N ILE A 135 0.85 -33.42 -16.01
CA ILE A 135 1.69 -32.25 -15.74
C ILE A 135 0.87 -30.96 -15.71
N ARG A 136 1.45 -29.90 -15.13
CA ARG A 136 0.95 -28.53 -15.30
C ARG A 136 1.53 -27.93 -16.58
N SER A 137 0.68 -27.26 -17.35
CA SER A 137 1.07 -26.48 -18.52
C SER A 137 0.37 -25.12 -18.53
N LYS A 138 0.85 -24.19 -19.35
CA LYS A 138 0.19 -22.89 -19.57
C LYS A 138 -0.38 -22.88 -20.98
N THR A 139 -1.70 -22.79 -21.10
CA THR A 139 -2.40 -22.84 -22.39
C THR A 139 -3.39 -21.69 -22.49
N PRO A 140 -3.54 -21.04 -23.66
CA PRO A 140 -4.63 -20.11 -23.90
C PRO A 140 -5.97 -20.82 -23.77
N VAL A 141 -6.85 -20.31 -22.90
CA VAL A 141 -8.20 -20.82 -22.68
C VAL A 141 -9.17 -19.66 -22.56
N ASN A 142 -10.45 -19.93 -22.84
CA ASN A 142 -11.48 -18.93 -22.62
C ASN A 142 -11.66 -18.68 -21.13
N HIS A 143 -11.87 -17.42 -20.79
CA HIS A 143 -12.31 -16.99 -19.49
C HIS A 143 -13.63 -16.23 -19.64
N TYR A 144 -14.55 -16.53 -18.75
CA TYR A 144 -15.85 -15.87 -18.66
C TYR A 144 -15.84 -14.93 -17.46
N TYR A 145 -16.10 -13.66 -17.69
CA TYR A 145 -16.17 -12.59 -16.73
C TYR A 145 -17.63 -12.26 -16.49
N VAL A 146 -18.17 -12.69 -15.36
CA VAL A 146 -19.52 -12.29 -14.96
C VAL A 146 -19.40 -10.98 -14.22
N TYR A 147 -19.68 -9.86 -14.91
CA TYR A 147 -19.81 -8.55 -14.29
C TYR A 147 -21.22 -8.40 -13.75
N LEU A 148 -21.35 -7.93 -12.51
CA LEU A 148 -22.62 -7.92 -11.80
C LEU A 148 -22.71 -6.74 -10.83
N LEU A 149 -23.94 -6.39 -10.48
CA LEU A 149 -24.27 -5.47 -9.40
C LEU A 149 -24.80 -6.28 -8.21
N ASP A 150 -24.13 -6.16 -7.07
CA ASP A 150 -24.57 -6.75 -5.82
C ASP A 150 -25.29 -5.73 -4.95
N ARG A 151 -26.39 -6.12 -4.29
CA ARG A 151 -27.17 -5.22 -3.43
C ARG A 151 -26.32 -4.60 -2.31
N ASP A 152 -25.41 -5.37 -1.73
CA ASP A 152 -24.62 -4.97 -0.56
C ASP A 152 -23.22 -4.48 -0.91
N PHE A 153 -22.63 -5.04 -1.97
CA PHE A 153 -21.25 -4.76 -2.40
C PHE A 153 -21.14 -3.79 -3.56
N GLY A 154 -22.22 -3.51 -4.28
CA GLY A 154 -22.16 -2.74 -5.51
C GLY A 154 -21.49 -3.52 -6.65
N PRO A 155 -20.87 -2.84 -7.63
CA PRO A 155 -20.28 -3.49 -8.79
C PRO A 155 -19.11 -4.40 -8.42
N LEU A 156 -19.12 -5.63 -8.93
CA LEU A 156 -18.02 -6.60 -8.80
C LEU A 156 -18.00 -7.54 -10.00
N PHE A 157 -16.94 -8.35 -10.13
CA PHE A 157 -16.95 -9.42 -11.13
C PHE A 157 -16.38 -10.74 -10.61
N ILE A 158 -16.90 -11.84 -11.15
CA ILE A 158 -16.33 -13.17 -11.00
C ILE A 158 -15.83 -13.66 -12.35
N LYS A 159 -14.53 -13.94 -12.42
CA LYS A 159 -13.89 -14.50 -13.60
C LYS A 159 -13.72 -16.01 -13.42
N PHE A 160 -14.19 -16.80 -14.38
CA PHE A 160 -13.98 -18.25 -14.43
C PHE A 160 -13.06 -18.64 -15.58
N CYS A 161 -12.07 -19.50 -15.32
CA CYS A 161 -11.41 -20.27 -16.37
C CYS A 161 -12.39 -21.33 -16.91
N SER A 162 -12.54 -21.43 -18.23
CA SER A 162 -13.44 -22.41 -18.86
C SER A 162 -12.89 -23.83 -18.89
N TYR A 163 -11.66 -24.05 -18.42
CA TYR A 163 -10.97 -25.34 -18.43
C TYR A 163 -10.58 -25.78 -17.03
N PHE A 164 -10.60 -27.10 -16.80
CA PHE A 164 -10.24 -27.73 -15.53
C PHE A 164 -8.83 -27.31 -15.06
N PRO A 165 -8.61 -26.90 -13.79
CA PRO A 165 -9.49 -27.06 -12.64
C PRO A 165 -10.43 -25.88 -12.37
N TYR A 166 -10.80 -25.12 -13.40
CA TYR A 166 -11.74 -24.00 -13.34
C TYR A 166 -11.34 -22.95 -12.30
N ALA A 167 -10.06 -22.59 -12.26
CA ALA A 167 -9.59 -21.50 -11.40
C ALA A 167 -10.43 -20.25 -11.68
N ALA A 168 -10.89 -19.60 -10.62
CA ALA A 168 -11.72 -18.42 -10.70
C ALA A 168 -11.03 -17.24 -10.00
N LYS A 169 -11.57 -16.04 -10.19
CA LYS A 169 -11.15 -14.84 -9.46
C LYS A 169 -12.36 -14.00 -9.10
N LEU A 170 -12.29 -13.33 -7.96
CA LEU A 170 -13.26 -12.33 -7.52
C LEU A 170 -12.57 -10.98 -7.46
N CYS A 171 -13.14 -9.96 -8.10
CA CYS A 171 -12.71 -8.58 -7.93
C CYS A 171 -13.87 -7.77 -7.38
N LEU A 172 -13.62 -7.03 -6.29
CA LEU A 172 -14.60 -6.18 -5.61
C LEU A 172 -13.98 -4.85 -5.20
N ASN A 173 -14.83 -3.88 -4.87
CA ASN A 173 -14.45 -2.56 -4.41
C ASN A 173 -15.08 -2.27 -3.03
N GLY A 174 -14.25 -1.99 -2.03
CA GLY A 174 -14.71 -1.71 -0.67
C GLY A 174 -15.35 -0.33 -0.50
N HIS A 175 -15.02 0.66 -1.34
CA HIS A 175 -15.71 1.95 -1.35
C HIS A 175 -17.13 1.81 -1.91
N GLU A 176 -17.32 1.03 -2.97
CA GLU A 176 -18.67 0.77 -3.51
C GLU A 176 -19.53 -0.02 -2.52
N TRP A 177 -18.95 -1.01 -1.82
CA TRP A 177 -19.61 -1.65 -0.69
C TRP A 177 -20.00 -0.62 0.39
N LEU A 178 -19.08 0.27 0.79
CA LEU A 178 -19.34 1.27 1.82
C LEU A 178 -20.47 2.23 1.41
N LYS A 179 -20.46 2.73 0.18
CA LYS A 179 -21.53 3.58 -0.39
C LYS A 179 -22.89 2.88 -0.31
N ARG A 180 -22.97 1.60 -0.70
CA ARG A 180 -24.20 0.81 -0.56
C ARG A 180 -24.64 0.69 0.90
N GLN A 181 -23.72 0.41 1.81
CA GLN A 181 -24.02 0.28 3.23
C GLN A 181 -24.50 1.59 3.87
N LEU A 182 -24.01 2.75 3.41
CA LEU A 182 -24.47 4.07 3.85
C LEU A 182 -25.87 4.37 3.32
N THR A 183 -26.11 4.18 2.02
CA THR A 183 -27.42 4.37 1.39
C THR A 183 -28.49 3.51 2.05
N GLN A 184 -28.23 2.21 2.24
CA GLN A 184 -29.18 1.29 2.89
C GLN A 184 -29.51 1.68 4.35
N ARG A 185 -28.62 2.41 5.04
CA ARG A 185 -28.80 2.86 6.42
C ARG A 185 -29.33 4.30 6.52
N GLY A 186 -29.64 4.94 5.40
CA GLY A 186 -30.09 6.33 5.36
C GLY A 186 -29.04 7.32 5.89
N ILE A 187 -27.75 7.00 5.79
CA ILE A 187 -26.68 7.90 6.22
C ILE A 187 -26.32 8.80 5.04
N ALA A 188 -26.50 10.11 5.19
CA ALA A 188 -26.16 11.10 4.17
C ALA A 188 -24.65 11.15 3.92
N TYR A 189 -24.26 11.15 2.64
CA TYR A 189 -22.88 11.31 2.21
C TYR A 189 -22.84 11.89 0.80
N GLU A 190 -21.75 12.59 0.48
CA GLU A 190 -21.43 12.99 -0.89
C GLU A 190 -20.42 12.00 -1.48
N PRO A 191 -20.72 11.37 -2.62
CA PRO A 191 -19.80 10.41 -3.25
C PRO A 191 -18.58 11.11 -3.86
N LEU A 192 -17.45 10.41 -3.83
CA LEU A 192 -16.28 10.63 -4.68
C LEU A 192 -16.10 9.36 -5.55
N ASP A 193 -15.47 9.41 -6.73
CA ASP A 193 -15.04 8.19 -7.41
C ASP A 193 -14.19 7.37 -6.43
N ASN A 194 -14.46 6.09 -6.19
CA ASN A 194 -13.67 5.27 -5.24
C ASN A 194 -13.41 5.95 -3.86
N GLY A 195 -14.38 6.69 -3.33
CA GLY A 195 -14.25 7.46 -2.09
C GLY A 195 -15.55 8.08 -1.58
N ILE A 196 -15.44 8.83 -0.48
CA ILE A 196 -16.50 9.66 0.10
C ILE A 196 -15.92 11.06 0.29
N ARG A 197 -16.64 12.07 -0.18
CA ARG A 197 -16.23 13.47 -0.10
C ARG A 197 -16.60 14.09 1.25
N SER A 198 -17.81 13.85 1.73
CA SER A 198 -18.28 14.41 2.99
C SER A 198 -19.39 13.52 3.58
N SER A 199 -19.58 13.62 4.89
CA SER A 199 -20.70 13.03 5.62
C SER A 199 -20.83 13.75 6.96
N GLU A 200 -22.05 13.85 7.50
CA GLU A 200 -22.32 14.50 8.79
C GLU A 200 -21.70 13.78 9.99
N ASP A 201 -21.43 12.46 9.87
CA ASP A 201 -20.79 11.66 10.93
C ASP A 201 -19.65 10.81 10.35
N ALA A 202 -18.49 11.45 10.20
CA ALA A 202 -17.26 10.78 9.73
C ALA A 202 -16.87 9.58 10.59
N GLY A 203 -17.08 9.66 11.90
CA GLY A 203 -16.82 8.56 12.83
C GLY A 203 -17.67 7.33 12.51
N ARG A 204 -18.95 7.51 12.19
CA ARG A 204 -19.85 6.43 11.79
C ARG A 204 -19.48 5.85 10.44
N VAL A 205 -19.11 6.67 9.47
CA VAL A 205 -18.61 6.20 8.17
C VAL A 205 -17.37 5.32 8.35
N GLN A 206 -16.39 5.78 9.14
CA GLN A 206 -15.18 5.02 9.42
C GLN A 206 -15.47 3.70 10.16
N ARG A 207 -16.37 3.71 11.15
CA ARG A 207 -16.81 2.48 11.85
C ARG A 207 -17.42 1.49 10.86
N LEU A 208 -18.26 1.96 9.93
CA LEU A 208 -18.88 1.11 8.92
C LEU A 208 -17.84 0.53 7.95
N ALA A 209 -16.92 1.34 7.45
CA ALA A 209 -15.78 0.90 6.62
C ALA A 209 -14.93 -0.18 7.31
N ASN A 210 -14.80 -0.09 8.64
CA ASN A 210 -14.09 -1.07 9.45
C ASN A 210 -14.80 -2.43 9.55
N THR A 211 -16.11 -2.48 9.27
CA THR A 211 -16.87 -3.75 9.34
C THR A 211 -16.71 -4.64 8.10
N LEU A 212 -16.11 -4.17 7.00
CA LEU A 212 -15.86 -5.04 5.84
C LEU A 212 -14.78 -6.10 6.17
N ASP A 213 -15.18 -7.37 6.23
CA ASP A 213 -14.33 -8.47 6.69
C ASP A 213 -14.30 -9.65 5.70
N ALA A 214 -13.44 -10.62 6.01
CA ALA A 214 -13.27 -11.84 5.22
C ALA A 214 -14.58 -12.66 5.10
N SER A 215 -15.41 -12.67 6.14
CA SER A 215 -16.66 -13.44 6.17
C SER A 215 -17.70 -12.86 5.22
N LYS A 216 -17.85 -11.53 5.19
CA LYS A 216 -18.73 -10.85 4.23
C LYS A 216 -18.27 -11.05 2.79
N ILE A 217 -16.96 -10.99 2.56
CA ILE A 217 -16.36 -11.22 1.24
C ILE A 217 -16.57 -12.67 0.76
N ASP A 218 -16.37 -13.68 1.63
CA ASP A 218 -16.69 -15.06 1.26
C ASP A 218 -18.20 -15.23 1.04
N ALA A 219 -19.05 -14.65 1.89
CA ALA A 219 -20.50 -14.75 1.77
C ALA A 219 -21.03 -14.21 0.43
N VAL A 220 -20.57 -13.04 -0.04
CA VAL A 220 -20.97 -12.52 -1.36
C VAL A 220 -20.49 -13.43 -2.49
N PHE A 221 -19.27 -13.96 -2.39
CA PHE A 221 -18.77 -14.93 -3.37
C PHE A 221 -19.63 -16.21 -3.39
N ARG A 222 -19.99 -16.75 -2.22
CA ARG A 222 -20.88 -17.92 -2.12
C ARG A 222 -22.28 -17.62 -2.64
N LYS A 223 -22.82 -16.43 -2.40
CA LYS A 223 -24.12 -15.98 -2.94
C LYS A 223 -24.12 -16.09 -4.45
N TRP A 224 -23.14 -15.49 -5.11
CA TRP A 224 -23.09 -15.50 -6.57
C TRP A 224 -22.73 -16.86 -7.16
N LEU A 225 -21.88 -17.67 -6.51
CA LEU A 225 -21.63 -19.05 -6.94
C LEU A 225 -22.89 -19.95 -6.93
N ARG A 226 -23.96 -19.56 -6.22
CA ARG A 226 -25.25 -20.26 -6.27
C ARG A 226 -26.15 -19.78 -7.41
N ARG A 227 -25.96 -18.54 -7.88
CA ARG A 227 -26.80 -17.90 -8.91
C ARG A 227 -26.24 -18.09 -10.33
N VAL A 228 -24.92 -18.06 -10.48
CA VAL A 228 -24.26 -18.26 -11.78
C VAL A 228 -23.98 -19.73 -12.04
N PRO A 229 -23.80 -20.16 -13.30
CA PRO A 229 -23.42 -21.52 -13.61
C PRO A 229 -22.14 -21.94 -12.88
N HIS A 230 -22.17 -23.13 -12.29
CA HIS A 230 -21.07 -23.65 -11.49
C HIS A 230 -20.41 -24.84 -12.19
N PRO A 231 -19.08 -24.87 -12.38
CA PRO A 231 -18.41 -25.94 -13.14
C PRO A 231 -18.45 -27.30 -12.43
N PHE A 232 -18.44 -27.29 -11.09
CA PHE A 232 -18.61 -28.49 -10.27
C PHE A 232 -20.08 -28.73 -9.91
N THR A 233 -20.54 -29.98 -10.02
CA THR A 233 -21.91 -30.39 -9.67
C THR A 233 -22.15 -30.31 -8.15
N ALA A 234 -23.41 -30.43 -7.72
CA ALA A 234 -23.75 -30.50 -6.30
C ALA A 234 -23.06 -31.70 -5.60
N ALA A 235 -22.92 -32.84 -6.28
CA ALA A 235 -22.20 -34.00 -5.76
C ALA A 235 -20.71 -33.70 -5.53
N HIS A 236 -20.01 -33.11 -6.50
CA HIS A 236 -18.61 -32.71 -6.34
C HIS A 236 -18.43 -31.72 -5.15
N ARG A 237 -19.35 -30.76 -4.99
CA ARG A 237 -19.27 -29.80 -3.87
C ARG A 237 -19.52 -30.47 -2.52
N ARG A 238 -20.40 -31.47 -2.44
CA ARG A 238 -20.59 -32.30 -1.22
C ARG A 238 -19.33 -33.12 -0.89
N ALA A 239 -18.63 -33.61 -1.92
CA ALA A 239 -17.36 -34.32 -1.78
C ALA A 239 -16.15 -33.41 -1.46
N GLY A 240 -16.36 -32.12 -1.16
CA GLY A 240 -15.30 -31.20 -0.71
C GLY A 240 -14.60 -30.42 -1.82
N TYR A 241 -14.97 -30.58 -3.10
CA TYR A 241 -14.42 -29.77 -4.20
C TYR A 241 -15.05 -28.38 -4.23
N ARG A 242 -14.68 -27.56 -3.25
CA ARG A 242 -15.18 -26.19 -3.04
C ARG A 242 -14.06 -25.17 -3.22
N TYR A 243 -14.41 -24.03 -3.79
CA TYR A 243 -13.47 -22.91 -3.90
C TYR A 243 -13.07 -22.38 -2.54
N GLN A 244 -11.79 -22.05 -2.38
CA GLN A 244 -11.25 -21.23 -1.31
C GLN A 244 -10.69 -19.93 -1.92
N LEU A 245 -10.80 -18.83 -1.18
CA LEU A 245 -10.33 -17.52 -1.59
C LEU A 245 -8.92 -17.25 -1.06
N SER A 246 -8.04 -16.74 -1.93
CA SER A 246 -6.74 -16.20 -1.55
C SER A 246 -6.49 -14.82 -2.17
N ILE A 247 -5.82 -13.96 -1.42
CA ILE A 247 -5.54 -12.58 -1.78
C ILE A 247 -4.45 -12.56 -2.86
N LEU A 248 -4.83 -12.13 -4.07
CA LEU A 248 -3.91 -11.88 -5.17
C LEU A 248 -3.39 -10.45 -5.11
N GLN A 249 -4.28 -9.50 -4.85
CA GLN A 249 -3.98 -8.08 -4.67
C GLN A 249 -4.99 -7.49 -3.69
N ALA A 250 -4.51 -6.61 -2.80
CA ALA A 250 -5.37 -5.82 -1.92
C ALA A 250 -4.86 -4.38 -1.88
N GLU A 251 -5.78 -3.43 -2.00
CA GLU A 251 -5.51 -2.00 -1.91
C GLU A 251 -6.17 -1.41 -0.66
N PHE A 252 -5.39 -0.65 0.10
CA PHE A 252 -5.82 0.01 1.32
C PHE A 252 -5.58 1.50 1.15
N ALA A 253 -6.64 2.28 1.27
CA ALA A 253 -6.56 3.69 0.98
C ALA A 253 -6.92 4.55 2.18
N LEU A 254 -6.22 5.67 2.28
CA LEU A 254 -6.49 6.78 3.18
C LEU A 254 -6.79 8.00 2.30
N THR A 255 -7.98 8.56 2.44
CA THR A 255 -8.45 9.73 1.68
C THR A 255 -8.65 10.89 2.64
N GLN A 256 -7.98 12.01 2.41
CA GLN A 256 -8.13 13.27 3.13
C GLN A 256 -8.74 14.31 2.19
N VAL A 257 -9.98 14.70 2.43
CA VAL A 257 -10.69 15.70 1.63
C VAL A 257 -10.28 17.08 2.12
N LEU A 258 -9.93 17.95 1.17
CA LEU A 258 -9.44 19.28 1.44
C LEU A 258 -10.56 20.31 1.31
N ASP A 259 -10.51 21.36 2.13
CA ASP A 259 -11.44 22.49 2.08
C ASP A 259 -11.42 23.24 0.73
N ARG A 260 -10.26 23.24 0.05
CA ARG A 260 -10.03 23.98 -1.20
C ARG A 260 -9.14 23.18 -2.17
N PRO A 261 -9.54 23.05 -3.46
CA PRO A 261 -8.73 22.40 -4.50
C PRO A 261 -7.31 22.92 -4.67
N HIS A 262 -7.09 24.23 -4.49
CA HIS A 262 -5.76 24.83 -4.64
C HIS A 262 -4.77 24.29 -3.61
N THR A 263 -5.24 24.02 -2.39
CA THR A 263 -4.42 23.51 -1.29
C THR A 263 -3.78 22.17 -1.64
N GLY A 264 -4.51 21.28 -2.32
CA GLY A 264 -3.97 19.99 -2.76
C GLY A 264 -2.85 20.12 -3.79
N ARG A 265 -2.91 21.14 -4.67
CA ARG A 265 -1.81 21.41 -5.61
C ARG A 265 -0.54 21.87 -4.89
N CYS A 266 -0.68 22.78 -3.93
CA CYS A 266 0.43 23.23 -3.09
C CYS A 266 1.08 22.06 -2.33
N PHE A 267 0.26 21.15 -1.77
CA PHE A 267 0.74 19.94 -1.11
C PHE A 267 1.67 19.12 -2.03
N PHE A 268 1.23 18.80 -3.25
CA PHE A 268 2.04 17.96 -4.14
C PHE A 268 3.30 18.66 -4.66
N GLU A 269 3.27 19.97 -4.89
CA GLU A 269 4.48 20.72 -5.25
C GLU A 269 5.54 20.62 -4.15
N GLU A 270 5.13 20.72 -2.89
CA GLU A 270 6.02 20.63 -1.73
C GLU A 270 6.49 19.20 -1.47
N VAL A 271 5.58 18.22 -1.42
CA VAL A 271 5.92 16.81 -1.20
C VAL A 271 6.90 16.29 -2.26
N ILE A 272 6.66 16.59 -3.54
CA ILE A 272 7.55 16.14 -4.61
C ILE A 272 8.92 16.77 -4.50
N ARG A 273 9.02 18.07 -4.19
CA ARG A 273 10.33 18.73 -4.02
C ARG A 273 11.15 18.09 -2.91
N GLU A 274 10.49 17.65 -1.83
CA GLU A 274 11.18 17.26 -0.62
C GLU A 274 11.36 15.75 -0.41
N ASN A 275 10.58 14.90 -1.09
CA ASN A 275 10.52 13.46 -0.83
C ASN A 275 11.00 12.58 -2.01
N LEU A 276 11.81 13.12 -2.94
CA LEU A 276 12.35 12.34 -4.07
C LEU A 276 13.21 11.15 -3.62
N ASP A 277 13.86 11.22 -2.46
CA ASP A 277 14.73 10.17 -1.92
C ASP A 277 14.03 9.18 -0.98
N ILE A 278 12.71 9.31 -0.78
CA ILE A 278 11.94 8.44 0.10
C ILE A 278 12.02 6.95 -0.29
N GLY A 279 12.37 6.68 -1.54
CA GLY A 279 12.59 5.39 -2.20
C GLY A 279 13.79 4.59 -1.70
N ARG A 280 14.68 5.22 -0.92
CA ARG A 280 15.91 4.58 -0.45
C ARG A 280 15.61 3.46 0.56
N PRO A 281 16.41 2.38 0.59
CA PRO A 281 16.18 1.22 1.48
C PRO A 281 16.00 1.56 2.97
N ASP A 282 16.73 2.54 3.49
CA ASP A 282 16.69 3.01 4.87
C ASP A 282 15.40 3.81 5.20
N GLN A 283 14.77 4.41 4.20
CA GLN A 283 13.46 5.07 4.31
C GLN A 283 12.32 4.06 4.13
N MET A 284 12.47 3.10 3.22
CA MET A 284 11.50 2.02 3.01
C MET A 284 11.25 1.17 4.25
N GLN A 285 12.31 0.84 4.99
CA GLN A 285 12.18 0.08 6.24
C GLN A 285 11.30 0.79 7.27
N LEU A 286 11.22 2.12 7.21
CA LEU A 286 10.43 2.94 8.12
C LEU A 286 8.97 2.94 7.72
N ILE A 287 8.66 3.17 6.44
CA ILE A 287 7.29 3.19 5.92
C ILE A 287 6.63 1.80 6.09
N PHE A 288 7.33 0.74 5.69
CA PHE A 288 6.78 -0.62 5.73
C PHE A 288 7.04 -1.37 7.05
N HIS A 289 7.79 -0.76 7.98
CA HIS A 289 8.18 -1.39 9.26
C HIS A 289 8.79 -2.79 9.09
N ARG A 290 9.82 -2.87 8.24
CA ARG A 290 10.54 -4.11 7.91
C ARG A 290 12.03 -3.84 7.73
N ARG A 291 12.88 -4.66 8.34
CA ARG A 291 14.33 -4.51 8.23
C ARG A 291 14.77 -4.77 6.79
N VAL A 292 15.40 -3.78 6.15
CA VAL A 292 16.03 -3.93 4.84
C VAL A 292 17.55 -4.02 5.04
N THR A 293 18.19 -4.99 4.38
CA THR A 293 19.64 -5.24 4.43
C THR A 293 20.19 -5.39 3.02
N ARG A 294 21.53 -5.40 2.85
CA ARG A 294 22.17 -5.70 1.55
C ARG A 294 21.72 -7.05 0.94
N ARG A 295 21.25 -7.99 1.76
CA ARG A 295 20.77 -9.32 1.32
C ARG A 295 19.27 -9.35 1.06
N THR A 296 18.52 -8.28 1.31
CA THR A 296 17.07 -8.24 1.11
C THR A 296 16.77 -8.16 -0.39
N PRO A 297 16.18 -9.21 -1.00
CA PRO A 297 15.83 -9.18 -2.42
C PRO A 297 14.65 -8.24 -2.67
N GLY A 298 14.64 -7.60 -3.84
CA GLY A 298 13.54 -6.74 -4.29
C GLY A 298 14.01 -5.36 -4.76
N GLN A 299 13.08 -4.61 -5.36
CA GLN A 299 13.31 -3.24 -5.80
C GLN A 299 12.72 -2.25 -4.80
N PHE A 300 13.45 -1.15 -4.56
CA PHE A 300 13.06 -0.03 -3.70
C PHE A 300 13.30 1.26 -4.50
N ARG A 301 12.28 2.09 -4.71
CA ARG A 301 12.42 3.34 -5.50
C ARG A 301 11.26 4.31 -5.26
N THR A 302 11.52 5.58 -5.56
CA THR A 302 10.51 6.63 -5.76
C THR A 302 10.30 6.86 -7.25
N ARG A 303 9.06 7.10 -7.67
CA ARG A 303 8.76 7.63 -9.01
C ARG A 303 7.78 8.77 -8.88
N VAL A 304 8.06 9.87 -9.58
CA VAL A 304 7.10 10.96 -9.79
C VAL A 304 6.55 10.78 -11.20
N LEU A 305 5.24 10.58 -11.30
CA LEU A 305 4.56 10.48 -12.59
C LEU A 305 3.68 11.71 -12.77
N THR A 306 3.96 12.47 -13.81
CA THR A 306 3.14 13.58 -14.29
C THR A 306 2.27 13.06 -15.44
N HIS A 307 1.02 12.71 -15.15
CA HIS A 307 0.02 12.48 -16.19
C HIS A 307 -0.92 13.69 -16.22
N GLY A 308 -0.83 14.49 -17.28
CA GLY A 308 -1.48 15.79 -17.36
C GLY A 308 -0.91 16.78 -16.34
N VAL A 309 -1.79 17.51 -15.65
CA VAL A 309 -1.45 18.55 -14.66
C VAL A 309 -1.44 18.06 -13.20
N VAL A 310 -1.77 16.79 -12.95
CA VAL A 310 -1.83 16.23 -11.58
C VAL A 310 -0.60 15.35 -11.31
N PRO A 311 0.34 15.82 -10.49
CA PRO A 311 1.45 14.99 -10.04
C PRO A 311 0.97 13.79 -9.18
N SER A 312 1.68 12.66 -9.30
CA SER A 312 1.53 11.53 -8.38
C SER A 312 2.89 11.02 -7.89
N LEU A 313 2.97 10.74 -6.59
CA LEU A 313 4.13 10.14 -5.93
C LEU A 313 3.93 8.64 -5.81
N HIS A 314 4.91 7.85 -6.23
CA HIS A 314 4.89 6.39 -6.12
C HIS A 314 6.11 5.92 -5.33
N VAL A 315 5.86 5.07 -4.35
CA VAL A 315 6.86 4.54 -3.42
C VAL A 315 6.77 3.02 -3.49
N ASP A 316 7.79 2.38 -4.09
CA ASP A 316 7.80 0.92 -4.32
C ASP A 316 8.59 0.18 -3.20
N TYR A 317 7.99 -0.84 -2.60
CA TYR A 317 8.63 -1.81 -1.68
C TYR A 317 8.37 -3.23 -2.16
N LYS A 318 9.38 -3.87 -2.77
CA LYS A 318 9.23 -5.20 -3.38
C LYS A 318 8.04 -5.21 -4.35
N LYS A 319 7.00 -6.01 -4.10
CA LYS A 319 5.76 -6.07 -4.92
C LYS A 319 4.61 -5.26 -4.31
N ALA A 320 4.85 -4.52 -3.24
CA ALA A 320 3.93 -3.52 -2.72
C ALA A 320 4.28 -2.12 -3.23
N ARG A 321 3.29 -1.24 -3.32
CA ARG A 321 3.47 0.14 -3.74
C ARG A 321 2.55 1.04 -2.94
N VAL A 322 3.06 2.17 -2.45
CA VAL A 322 2.24 3.31 -2.04
C VAL A 322 2.13 4.28 -3.22
N LYS A 323 0.93 4.77 -3.51
CA LYS A 323 0.68 5.80 -4.49
C LYS A 323 -0.07 6.95 -3.81
N GLN A 324 0.41 8.17 -4.02
CA GLN A 324 -0.20 9.37 -3.51
C GLN A 324 -0.52 10.32 -4.67
N TYR A 325 -1.75 10.84 -4.74
CA TYR A 325 -2.19 11.72 -5.83
C TYR A 325 -3.39 12.59 -5.42
N HIS A 326 -3.60 13.67 -6.17
CA HIS A 326 -4.73 14.56 -5.98
C HIS A 326 -5.94 14.00 -6.72
N LYS A 327 -6.93 13.52 -5.98
CA LYS A 327 -8.11 12.85 -6.50
C LYS A 327 -9.21 13.88 -6.76
N GLU A 328 -9.65 13.93 -8.02
CA GLU A 328 -10.68 14.85 -8.54
C GLU A 328 -10.44 16.34 -8.24
N GLY A 329 -9.20 16.72 -7.90
CA GLY A 329 -8.92 18.07 -7.46
C GLY A 329 -9.49 18.42 -6.08
N GLN A 330 -9.95 17.45 -5.30
CA GLN A 330 -10.65 17.69 -4.03
C GLN A 330 -10.01 16.96 -2.84
N ALA A 331 -9.39 15.81 -3.06
CA ALA A 331 -8.89 14.98 -1.96
C ALA A 331 -7.46 14.51 -2.20
N LEU A 332 -6.67 14.48 -1.13
CA LEU A 332 -5.39 13.79 -1.08
C LEU A 332 -5.66 12.30 -0.85
N ARG A 333 -5.30 11.47 -1.83
CA ARG A 333 -5.40 10.01 -1.73
C ARG A 333 -4.01 9.43 -1.51
N THR A 334 -3.83 8.67 -0.43
CA THR A 334 -2.66 7.81 -0.20
C THR A 334 -3.11 6.36 -0.16
N GLU A 335 -2.71 5.54 -1.13
CA GLU A 335 -3.14 4.14 -1.26
C GLU A 335 -1.95 3.18 -1.29
N THR A 336 -2.02 2.11 -0.50
CA THR A 336 -1.04 1.02 -0.49
C THR A 336 -1.63 -0.20 -1.20
N THR A 337 -1.04 -0.58 -2.33
CA THR A 337 -1.33 -1.82 -3.05
C THR A 337 -0.35 -2.91 -2.62
N ILE A 338 -0.86 -4.05 -2.17
CA ILE A 338 -0.08 -5.26 -1.85
C ILE A 338 -0.38 -6.34 -2.89
N ASN A 339 0.59 -6.65 -3.76
CA ASN A 339 0.46 -7.72 -4.77
C ASN A 339 1.05 -9.08 -4.33
N ASP A 340 1.79 -9.11 -3.23
CA ASP A 340 2.35 -10.35 -2.69
C ASP A 340 2.42 -10.29 -1.16
N THR A 341 1.57 -11.06 -0.49
CA THR A 341 1.48 -11.06 0.97
C THR A 341 2.75 -11.62 1.64
N TYR A 342 3.50 -12.46 0.93
CA TYR A 342 4.73 -13.06 1.44
C TYR A 342 5.85 -12.04 1.63
N ASP A 343 5.79 -10.88 0.96
CA ASP A 343 6.72 -9.78 1.19
C ASP A 343 6.70 -9.29 2.64
N PHE A 344 5.61 -9.58 3.36
CA PHE A 344 5.36 -9.25 4.75
C PHE A 344 5.35 -10.46 5.69
N GLU A 345 5.74 -11.64 5.20
CA GLU A 345 5.71 -12.93 5.92
C GLU A 345 4.28 -13.39 6.28
N ILE A 346 3.28 -12.97 5.48
CA ILE A 346 1.88 -13.31 5.68
C ILE A 346 1.40 -14.23 4.56
N GLY A 347 0.69 -15.29 4.90
CA GLY A 347 0.08 -16.20 3.91
C GLY A 347 -1.03 -15.53 3.08
N ARG A 348 -1.41 -16.12 1.95
CA ARG A 348 -2.40 -15.51 1.03
C ARG A 348 -3.86 -15.80 1.38
N ALA A 349 -4.16 -16.62 2.39
CA ALA A 349 -5.54 -16.95 2.74
C ALA A 349 -6.35 -15.68 3.07
N LEU A 350 -7.64 -15.65 2.69
CA LEU A 350 -8.51 -14.50 2.97
C LEU A 350 -8.62 -14.18 4.48
N SER A 351 -8.45 -15.19 5.34
CA SER A 351 -8.38 -15.01 6.80
C SER A 351 -7.27 -14.08 7.27
N ASN A 352 -6.24 -13.84 6.45
CA ASN A 352 -5.13 -12.93 6.77
C ASN A 352 -5.41 -11.47 6.40
N LEU A 353 -6.61 -11.15 5.88
CA LEU A 353 -7.01 -9.79 5.56
C LEU A 353 -6.81 -8.79 6.72
N PRO A 354 -7.12 -9.10 8.00
CA PRO A 354 -6.92 -8.15 9.09
C PRO A 354 -5.45 -7.72 9.25
N ALA A 355 -4.50 -8.65 9.13
CA ALA A 355 -3.07 -8.34 9.22
C ALA A 355 -2.60 -7.47 8.05
N LEU A 356 -3.13 -7.70 6.84
CA LEU A 356 -2.82 -6.86 5.69
C LEU A 356 -3.44 -5.46 5.80
N ARG A 357 -4.66 -5.35 6.35
CA ARG A 357 -5.30 -4.06 6.66
C ARG A 357 -4.41 -3.22 7.58
N GLU A 358 -3.93 -3.81 8.67
CA GLU A 358 -3.04 -3.13 9.61
C GLU A 358 -1.77 -2.61 8.91
N ILE A 359 -1.14 -3.45 8.07
CA ILE A 359 0.07 -3.05 7.34
C ILE A 359 -0.22 -1.94 6.32
N GLY A 360 -1.28 -2.08 5.53
CA GLY A 360 -1.63 -1.14 4.46
C GLY A 360 -1.98 0.25 5.01
N PHE A 361 -2.88 0.32 5.98
CA PHE A 361 -3.25 1.59 6.60
C PHE A 361 -2.08 2.21 7.39
N ALA A 362 -1.32 1.41 8.12
CA ALA A 362 -0.14 1.92 8.83
C ALA A 362 0.94 2.45 7.86
N ALA A 363 1.11 1.85 6.67
CA ALA A 363 2.04 2.35 5.67
C ALA A 363 1.59 3.73 5.15
N ASN A 364 0.29 3.91 4.84
CA ASN A 364 -0.27 5.20 4.44
C ASN A 364 -0.05 6.28 5.53
N ARG A 365 -0.40 5.96 6.79
CA ARG A 365 -0.23 6.87 7.93
C ARG A 365 1.23 7.24 8.18
N ARG A 366 2.16 6.28 8.05
CA ARG A 366 3.60 6.55 8.23
C ARG A 366 4.15 7.44 7.13
N LEU A 367 3.71 7.26 5.88
CA LEU A 367 4.10 8.15 4.79
C LEU A 367 3.63 9.58 5.05
N LEU A 368 2.36 9.79 5.37
CA LEU A 368 1.83 11.11 5.71
C LEU A 368 2.55 11.71 6.93
N ARG A 369 2.89 10.91 7.92
CA ARG A 369 3.66 11.37 9.09
C ARG A 369 5.09 11.78 8.72
N VAL A 370 5.75 11.08 7.80
CA VAL A 370 7.06 11.51 7.26
C VAL A 370 6.91 12.88 6.62
N GLU A 371 5.93 13.03 5.73
CA GLU A 371 5.69 14.25 4.98
C GLU A 371 5.38 15.41 5.92
N HIS A 372 4.47 15.21 6.87
CA HIS A 372 4.14 16.18 7.93
C HIS A 372 5.38 16.62 8.71
N LEU A 373 6.11 15.69 9.33
CA LEU A 373 7.31 16.00 10.13
C LEU A 373 8.41 16.68 9.30
N SER A 374 8.48 16.36 8.02
CA SER A 374 9.47 16.94 7.13
C SER A 374 9.17 18.42 6.86
N HIS A 375 7.90 18.79 6.74
CA HIS A 375 7.46 20.16 6.45
C HIS A 375 7.06 20.98 7.68
N ASP A 376 6.93 20.34 8.85
CA ASP A 376 6.74 20.98 10.16
C ASP A 376 8.08 21.21 10.88
N CYS A 377 9.00 21.94 10.24
CA CYS A 377 10.24 22.37 10.87
C CYS A 377 10.10 23.73 11.60
N ARG A 378 8.85 24.18 11.88
CA ARG A 378 8.55 25.41 12.64
C ARG A 378 8.84 25.19 14.12
N ILE A 379 10.12 25.06 14.44
CA ILE A 379 10.59 25.02 15.82
C ILE A 379 10.82 26.46 16.23
N GLY A 380 10.09 26.93 17.24
CA GLY A 380 10.32 28.25 17.84
C GLY A 380 11.78 28.40 18.26
N HIS A 381 12.35 29.59 18.13
CA HIS A 381 13.74 29.90 18.50
C HIS A 381 14.07 29.40 19.92
N ASP A 382 13.12 29.58 20.85
CA ASP A 382 13.22 29.13 22.24
C ASP A 382 13.48 27.63 22.40
N HIS A 383 12.92 26.79 21.53
CA HIS A 383 13.14 25.34 21.57
C HIS A 383 14.53 24.96 21.06
N LEU A 384 15.00 25.61 19.99
CA LEU A 384 16.37 25.42 19.49
C LEU A 384 17.40 25.86 20.55
N ASP A 385 17.17 26.99 21.18
CA ASP A 385 18.02 27.52 22.24
C ASP A 385 18.01 26.60 23.47
N ALA A 386 16.83 26.19 23.94
CA ALA A 386 16.71 25.28 25.08
C ALA A 386 17.49 23.98 24.90
N ILE A 387 17.48 23.41 23.68
CA ILE A 387 18.15 22.14 23.40
C ILE A 387 19.67 22.30 23.28
N THR A 388 20.14 23.47 22.81
CA THR A 388 21.58 23.74 22.70
C THR A 388 22.22 24.12 24.03
N GLN A 389 21.42 24.51 25.03
CA GLN A 389 21.86 24.82 26.40
C GLN A 389 21.84 23.60 27.35
N PRO A 390 22.62 23.59 28.44
CA PRO A 390 22.51 22.55 29.46
C PRO A 390 21.17 22.58 30.18
N VAL A 391 20.61 21.41 30.51
CA VAL A 391 19.33 21.29 31.22
C VAL A 391 19.52 20.53 32.54
N VAL A 392 18.72 20.87 33.56
CA VAL A 392 18.60 20.12 34.81
C VAL A 392 17.14 19.66 34.96
N VAL A 393 16.93 18.35 35.00
CA VAL A 393 15.59 17.76 35.20
C VAL A 393 15.66 16.79 36.38
N GLN A 394 14.82 16.98 37.40
CA GLN A 394 14.77 16.11 38.59
C GLN A 394 16.18 15.87 39.19
N GLN A 395 16.93 16.96 39.41
CA GLN A 395 18.33 16.98 39.88
C GLN A 395 19.37 16.32 38.97
N GLN A 396 18.99 15.91 37.75
CA GLN A 396 19.92 15.36 36.76
C GLN A 396 20.32 16.43 35.75
N ARG A 397 21.62 16.73 35.67
CA ARG A 397 22.18 17.62 34.65
C ARG A 397 22.47 16.86 33.34
N ALA A 398 22.14 17.47 32.21
CA ALA A 398 22.54 17.05 30.87
C ALA A 398 23.16 18.21 30.08
N ALA A 399 24.21 17.92 29.32
CA ALA A 399 24.83 18.89 28.44
C ALA A 399 23.95 19.20 27.21
N GLY A 400 23.98 20.44 26.74
CA GLY A 400 23.22 20.91 25.57
C GLY A 400 23.69 20.29 24.25
N LEU A 401 22.74 19.96 23.38
CA LEU A 401 22.93 19.30 22.08
C LEU A 401 23.24 20.35 21.00
N ARG A 402 24.48 20.86 21.03
CA ARG A 402 24.94 21.96 20.17
C ARG A 402 24.82 21.62 18.68
N PHE A 403 24.29 22.58 17.90
CA PHE A 403 24.31 22.52 16.45
C PHE A 403 25.76 22.61 15.92
N GLY A 404 26.11 21.79 14.92
CA GLY A 404 27.46 21.71 14.35
C GLY A 404 28.41 20.69 15.01
N ASP A 405 28.09 20.18 16.21
CA ASP A 405 28.84 19.08 16.82
C ASP A 405 28.62 17.78 16.00
N ARG A 406 29.71 17.15 15.54
CA ARG A 406 29.67 15.94 14.71
C ARG A 406 28.97 14.76 15.40
N ARG A 407 29.12 14.61 16.71
CA ARG A 407 28.45 13.57 17.52
C ARG A 407 26.97 13.87 17.67
N VAL A 408 26.59 15.13 17.94
CA VAL A 408 25.18 15.52 18.00
C VAL A 408 24.50 15.33 16.65
N HIS A 409 25.15 15.74 15.56
CA HIS A 409 24.61 15.54 14.22
C HIS A 409 24.42 14.05 13.87
N ALA A 410 25.38 13.19 14.20
CA ALA A 410 25.24 11.74 14.03
C ALA A 410 24.09 11.16 14.89
N LEU A 411 23.88 11.67 16.10
CA LEU A 411 22.72 11.30 16.92
C LEU A 411 21.41 11.73 16.28
N MET A 412 21.31 12.96 15.76
CA MET A 412 20.11 13.45 15.07
C MET A 412 19.82 12.64 13.79
N GLN A 413 20.84 12.35 12.98
CA GLN A 413 20.70 11.44 11.83
C GLN A 413 20.22 10.06 12.27
N THR A 414 20.74 9.55 13.38
CA THR A 414 20.30 8.28 13.94
C THR A 414 18.84 8.34 14.39
N LEU A 415 18.40 9.44 15.02
CA LEU A 415 17.00 9.65 15.37
C LEU A 415 16.10 9.67 14.13
N CYS A 416 16.49 10.33 13.03
CA CYS A 416 15.73 10.26 11.78
C CYS A 416 15.56 8.82 11.27
N LEU A 417 16.57 7.96 11.41
CA LEU A 417 16.48 6.54 11.06
C LEU A 417 15.51 5.74 11.95
N PHE A 418 15.15 6.23 13.13
CA PHE A 418 14.28 5.53 14.08
C PHE A 418 12.95 6.25 14.38
N ALA A 419 12.72 7.44 13.82
CA ALA A 419 11.57 8.31 14.11
C ALA A 419 10.20 7.66 13.87
N LEU A 420 10.16 6.67 12.98
CA LEU A 420 8.91 6.02 12.57
C LEU A 420 8.81 4.59 13.11
N ASN A 421 9.68 4.20 14.05
CA ASN A 421 9.61 2.88 14.67
C ASN A 421 8.53 2.86 15.77
N PRO A 422 7.36 2.22 15.54
CA PRO A 422 6.24 2.22 16.49
C PRO A 422 6.58 1.49 17.79
N THR A 423 7.46 0.48 17.73
CA THR A 423 7.90 -0.26 18.91
C THR A 423 9.01 0.46 19.69
N GLY A 424 9.53 1.56 19.15
CA GLY A 424 10.73 2.21 19.63
C GLY A 424 12.01 1.43 19.32
N PHE A 425 13.16 2.00 19.64
CA PHE A 425 14.48 1.46 19.36
C PHE A 425 15.20 1.03 20.65
N ARG A 426 16.17 0.12 20.52
CA ARG A 426 17.00 -0.33 21.63
C ARG A 426 18.35 0.39 21.61
N HIS A 427 19.01 0.42 22.76
CA HIS A 427 20.35 0.98 22.94
C HIS A 427 21.36 0.45 21.90
N ARG A 428 21.39 -0.87 21.68
CA ARG A 428 22.30 -1.51 20.72
C ARG A 428 22.08 -1.05 19.28
N ASP A 429 20.84 -0.77 18.91
CA ASP A 429 20.46 -0.43 17.53
C ASP A 429 20.95 0.99 17.22
N VAL A 430 20.71 1.94 18.15
CA VAL A 430 21.20 3.32 18.04
C VAL A 430 22.71 3.39 18.10
N ARG A 431 23.35 2.59 18.97
CA ARG A 431 24.81 2.57 19.09
C ARG A 431 25.47 2.18 17.78
N ALA A 432 24.98 1.12 17.13
CA ALA A 432 25.51 0.66 15.86
C ALA A 432 25.38 1.72 14.75
N SER A 433 24.21 2.34 14.61
CA SER A 433 23.98 3.39 13.62
C SER A 433 24.79 4.66 13.89
N THR A 434 24.88 5.09 15.15
CA THR A 434 25.64 6.30 15.54
C THR A 434 27.13 6.11 15.29
N ALA A 435 27.69 4.94 15.64
CA ALA A 435 29.09 4.61 15.37
C ALA A 435 29.40 4.66 13.86
N GLN A 436 28.53 4.04 13.06
CA GLN A 436 28.67 4.03 11.60
C GLN A 436 28.63 5.45 11.01
N LEU A 437 27.70 6.30 11.45
CA LEU A 437 27.58 7.69 10.98
C LEU A 437 28.76 8.56 11.41
N LEU A 438 29.42 8.21 12.53
CA LEU A 438 30.67 8.84 12.94
C LEU A 438 31.88 8.34 12.16
N GLY A 439 31.74 7.29 11.33
CA GLY A 439 32.84 6.64 10.64
C GLY A 439 33.75 5.86 11.59
N ARG A 440 33.17 5.28 12.65
CA ARG A 440 33.88 4.50 13.68
C ARG A 440 33.37 3.07 13.71
N GLU A 441 34.22 2.15 14.12
CA GLU A 441 33.83 0.77 14.37
C GLU A 441 32.92 0.68 15.62
N PRO A 442 31.97 -0.29 15.68
CA PRO A 442 30.98 -0.35 16.76
C PRO A 442 31.54 -0.51 18.18
N HIS A 443 32.80 -0.93 18.32
CA HIS A 443 33.49 -1.08 19.60
C HIS A 443 34.14 0.24 20.08
N GLU A 444 34.48 1.16 19.17
CA GLU A 444 35.09 2.46 19.48
C GLU A 444 34.07 3.47 20.05
N TYR A 445 32.79 3.28 19.72
CA TYR A 445 31.70 4.02 20.34
C TYR A 445 31.06 3.18 21.46
N SER A 446 31.64 3.30 22.65
CA SER A 446 31.35 2.45 23.81
C SER A 446 29.87 2.45 24.26
N ALA A 447 29.48 1.40 24.98
CA ALA A 447 28.14 1.32 25.56
C ALA A 447 27.85 2.49 26.53
N SER A 448 28.86 2.93 27.28
CA SER A 448 28.78 4.06 28.22
C SER A 448 28.54 5.39 27.49
N HIS A 449 29.20 5.60 26.34
CA HIS A 449 28.95 6.77 25.49
C HIS A 449 27.50 6.82 25.00
N MET A 450 26.95 5.69 24.57
CA MET A 450 25.55 5.63 24.16
C MET A 450 24.59 5.83 25.34
N THR A 451 24.88 5.27 26.52
CA THR A 451 24.06 5.50 27.72
C THR A 451 24.01 6.98 28.09
N TYR A 452 25.15 7.66 28.01
CA TYR A 452 25.25 9.11 28.21
C TYR A 452 24.42 9.89 27.19
N ASP A 453 24.52 9.57 25.90
CA ASP A 453 23.79 10.29 24.86
C ASP A 453 22.28 10.02 24.90
N LEU A 454 21.83 8.79 25.16
CA LEU A 454 20.41 8.50 25.38
C LEU A 454 19.87 9.24 26.60
N ARG A 455 20.66 9.35 27.67
CA ARG A 455 20.28 10.16 28.84
C ARG A 455 20.13 11.63 28.46
N ARG A 456 21.05 12.20 27.67
CA ARG A 456 20.95 13.59 27.19
C ARG A 456 19.70 13.80 26.33
N LEU A 457 19.48 12.97 25.33
CA LEU A 457 18.29 13.04 24.46
C LEU A 457 17.00 12.95 25.27
N ARG A 458 16.96 12.11 26.32
CA ARG A 458 15.80 11.97 27.20
C ARG A 458 15.57 13.20 28.08
N LEU A 459 16.62 13.74 28.70
CA LEU A 459 16.50 14.91 29.57
C LEU A 459 16.14 16.18 28.77
N HIS A 460 16.53 16.24 27.50
CA HIS A 460 16.09 17.26 26.54
C HIS A 460 14.71 16.99 25.93
N GLY A 461 14.00 15.95 26.37
CA GLY A 461 12.65 15.64 25.90
C GLY A 461 12.56 15.17 24.43
N LEU A 462 13.68 14.83 23.79
CA LEU A 462 13.70 14.36 22.39
C LEU A 462 13.32 12.87 22.27
N ILE A 463 13.54 12.11 23.34
CA ILE A 463 13.15 10.71 23.42
C ILE A 463 12.53 10.40 24.78
N GLU A 464 11.65 9.41 24.81
CA GLU A 464 11.04 8.89 26.03
C GLU A 464 11.35 7.40 26.18
N ARG A 465 11.43 6.92 27.43
CA ARG A 465 11.60 5.48 27.69
C ARG A 465 10.24 4.80 27.71
N VAL A 466 10.11 3.70 26.96
CA VAL A 466 8.87 2.91 26.94
C VAL A 466 8.74 2.17 28.29
N PRO A 467 7.61 2.33 29.01
CA PRO A 467 7.41 1.67 30.30
C PRO A 467 7.61 0.15 30.21
N ARG A 468 8.26 -0.42 31.23
CA ARG A 468 8.52 -1.87 31.36
C ARG A 468 9.27 -2.50 30.18
N ARG A 469 9.94 -1.70 29.32
CA ARG A 469 10.76 -2.19 28.20
C ARG A 469 12.12 -1.50 28.17
N HIS A 470 13.13 -2.20 27.65
CA HIS A 470 14.44 -1.63 27.34
C HIS A 470 14.43 -0.92 25.98
N ARG A 471 13.44 -0.05 25.76
CA ARG A 471 13.20 0.64 24.49
C ARG A 471 12.93 2.11 24.72
N TYR A 472 13.25 2.91 23.72
CA TYR A 472 12.99 4.34 23.66
C TYR A 472 12.14 4.67 22.44
N ARG A 473 11.32 5.72 22.54
CA ARG A 473 10.54 6.26 21.43
C ARG A 473 10.94 7.72 21.24
N ILE A 474 10.95 8.19 19.99
CA ILE A 474 11.18 9.61 19.68
C ILE A 474 9.90 10.38 19.97
N THR A 475 10.03 11.53 20.62
CA THR A 475 8.91 12.46 20.84
C THR A 475 8.66 13.27 19.57
N THR A 476 7.55 14.02 19.50
CA THR A 476 7.29 14.92 18.36
C THR A 476 8.41 15.97 18.24
N LEU A 477 8.77 16.62 19.36
CA LEU A 477 9.88 17.56 19.42
C LEU A 477 11.21 16.93 18.96
N GLY A 478 11.49 15.70 19.41
CA GLY A 478 12.69 14.98 18.99
C GLY A 478 12.77 14.72 17.49
N ALA A 479 11.63 14.38 16.87
CA ALA A 479 11.56 14.14 15.44
C ALA A 479 11.73 15.45 14.64
N GLN A 480 11.04 16.53 15.04
CA GLN A 480 11.18 17.85 14.44
C GLN A 480 12.62 18.35 14.54
N MET A 481 13.24 18.29 15.72
CA MET A 481 14.61 18.75 15.97
C MET A 481 15.65 17.93 15.20
N ALA A 482 15.49 16.60 15.16
CA ALA A 482 16.38 15.74 14.40
C ALA A 482 16.31 16.08 12.89
N MET A 483 15.10 16.24 12.35
CA MET A 483 14.89 16.63 10.96
C MET A 483 15.46 18.01 10.66
N LEU A 484 15.24 19.00 11.53
CA LEU A 484 15.81 20.35 11.41
C LEU A 484 17.34 20.30 11.32
N TYR A 485 17.99 19.63 12.27
CA TYR A 485 19.45 19.54 12.33
C TYR A 485 20.02 18.91 11.06
N VAL A 486 19.45 17.77 10.64
CA VAL A 486 19.92 17.01 9.49
C VAL A 486 19.68 17.78 8.19
N ARG A 487 18.54 18.46 8.05
CA ARG A 487 18.20 19.22 6.83
C ARG A 487 19.04 20.47 6.68
N ILE A 488 19.17 21.29 7.73
CA ILE A 488 20.03 22.49 7.68
C ILE A 488 21.46 22.08 7.37
N TYR A 489 21.96 21.03 8.00
CA TYR A 489 23.31 20.55 7.72
C TYR A 489 23.46 20.01 6.29
N ALA A 490 22.55 19.16 5.82
CA ALA A 490 22.65 18.53 4.50
C ALA A 490 22.40 19.50 3.33
N ARG A 491 21.52 20.49 3.50
CA ARG A 491 21.09 21.41 2.42
C ARG A 491 21.71 22.80 2.51
N GLY A 492 22.08 23.26 3.71
CA GLY A 492 22.73 24.55 3.92
C GLY A 492 24.25 24.39 4.13
N VAL A 493 24.62 23.76 5.24
CA VAL A 493 26.02 23.73 5.69
C VAL A 493 26.92 22.90 4.77
N ARG A 494 26.52 21.68 4.42
CA ARG A 494 27.35 20.77 3.62
C ARG A 494 27.61 21.30 2.20
N PRO A 495 26.62 21.82 1.45
CA PRO A 495 26.89 22.43 0.15
C PRO A 495 27.81 23.64 0.24
N ALA A 496 27.69 24.46 1.29
CA ALA A 496 28.59 25.59 1.55
C ALA A 496 30.00 25.15 1.91
N ALA A 497 30.13 24.14 2.77
CA ALA A 497 31.41 23.62 3.25
C ALA A 497 32.12 22.68 2.25
N SER A 498 31.43 22.25 1.19
CA SER A 498 32.01 21.43 0.11
C SER A 498 32.60 22.28 -1.03
N LEU A 499 32.57 23.61 -0.92
CA LEU A 499 33.25 24.51 -1.84
C LEU A 499 34.77 24.40 -1.60
N PRO A 500 35.59 24.24 -2.67
CA PRO A 500 37.04 24.16 -2.50
C PRO A 500 37.58 25.46 -1.89
N THR A 501 38.42 25.32 -0.87
CA THR A 501 39.10 26.44 -0.18
C THR A 501 40.05 27.24 -1.09
N SER A 502 40.38 26.71 -2.27
CA SER A 502 41.17 27.37 -3.30
C SER A 502 40.36 27.69 -4.56
N GLY A 503 39.94 28.95 -4.68
CA GLY A 503 39.93 29.66 -5.97
C GLY A 503 38.74 29.51 -6.93
N SER A 504 37.67 28.76 -6.64
CA SER A 504 36.49 28.71 -7.54
C SER A 504 35.41 29.72 -7.11
N ARG A 505 35.26 30.82 -7.85
CA ARG A 505 34.21 31.86 -7.69
C ARG A 505 32.80 31.45 -8.13
N ARG A 506 32.50 30.17 -8.35
CA ARG A 506 31.12 29.72 -8.55
C ARG A 506 30.60 29.15 -7.25
N GLY A 507 29.71 29.90 -6.60
CA GLY A 507 29.04 29.44 -5.39
C GLY A 507 28.17 28.23 -5.69
N SER A 508 27.75 27.52 -4.64
CA SER A 508 26.66 26.56 -4.81
C SER A 508 25.45 27.34 -5.35
N PRO A 509 24.74 26.86 -6.39
CA PRO A 509 23.53 27.53 -6.91
C PRO A 509 22.47 27.79 -5.83
N THR A 510 22.51 27.02 -4.73
CA THR A 510 21.65 27.19 -3.55
C THR A 510 22.03 28.42 -2.74
N LEU A 511 23.33 28.70 -2.58
CA LEU A 511 23.84 29.88 -1.87
C LEU A 511 23.65 31.15 -2.70
N GLU A 512 23.89 31.08 -4.01
CA GLU A 512 23.64 32.22 -4.90
C GLU A 512 22.15 32.62 -4.90
N ARG A 513 21.23 31.65 -4.83
CA ARG A 513 19.79 31.91 -4.67
C ARG A 513 19.44 32.48 -3.29
N LEU A 514 20.12 32.04 -2.23
CA LEU A 514 19.92 32.57 -0.88
C LEU A 514 20.41 34.02 -0.81
N ASP A 515 21.59 34.31 -1.35
CA ASP A 515 22.15 35.66 -1.41
C ASP A 515 21.28 36.58 -2.26
N ALA A 516 20.78 36.11 -3.42
CA ALA A 516 19.85 36.88 -4.24
C ALA A 516 18.52 37.17 -3.51
N ALA A 517 17.99 36.19 -2.76
CA ALA A 517 16.78 36.37 -1.97
C ALA A 517 17.00 37.33 -0.77
N LEU A 518 18.14 37.24 -0.08
CA LEU A 518 18.52 38.15 0.99
C LEU A 518 18.73 39.57 0.47
N THR A 519 19.39 39.71 -0.68
CA THR A 519 19.62 41.01 -1.32
C THR A 519 18.30 41.66 -1.72
N LYS A 520 17.40 40.87 -2.31
CA LYS A 520 16.05 41.34 -2.65
C LYS A 520 15.25 41.74 -1.41
N PHE A 521 15.31 40.94 -0.34
CA PHE A 521 14.65 41.25 0.92
C PHE A 521 15.19 42.53 1.56
N LEU A 522 16.52 42.74 1.55
CA LEU A 522 17.15 43.95 2.07
C LEU A 522 16.79 45.18 1.23
N GLN A 523 16.71 45.05 -0.09
CA GLN A 523 16.24 46.11 -0.98
C GLN A 523 14.77 46.46 -0.73
N GLU A 524 13.91 45.46 -0.55
CA GLU A 524 12.50 45.66 -0.20
C GLU A 524 12.34 46.30 1.19
N ALA A 525 13.16 45.93 2.17
CA ALA A 525 13.14 46.53 3.50
C ALA A 525 13.68 47.98 3.52
N GLN A 526 14.67 48.31 2.69
CA GLN A 526 15.20 49.67 2.52
C GLN A 526 14.25 50.60 1.75
N LEU A 527 13.29 50.06 1.00
CA LEU A 527 12.26 50.84 0.30
C LEU A 527 11.04 51.16 1.20
N VAL A 528 10.96 50.55 2.39
CA VAL A 528 9.89 50.74 3.37
C VAL A 528 10.34 51.55 4.59
N ALA A 529 11.65 51.80 4.72
CA ALA A 529 12.25 52.76 5.65
C ALA A 529 12.49 54.10 4.94
#